data_AF-A0A9E2N2N2-F1
#
_entry.id   AF-A0A9E2N2N2-F1
#
_cell.length_a   1.000
_cell.length_b   1.000
_cell.length_c   1.000
_cell.angle_alpha   90.00
_cell.angle_beta   90.00
_cell.angle_gamma   90.00
#
_symmetry.space_group_name_H-M   'P 1'
#
loop_
_entity.id
_entity.type
_entity.pdbx_description
1 polymer ?
#
loop_
_entity_poly.entity_id
_entity_poly.type
_entity_poly.pdbx_seq_one_letter_code
_entity_poly.pdbx_strand_id
1 'polypeptide(L)' 'MMGYGMYGYGGIMWLIVIALAIVAIYIFVRLAGKGRAVGGVTTETPLEILKKRYARGEISREQFEEMKKDIGT' A
#
# COMPACT_ATOMS: atom_id res chain seq x y z
N MET A 1 39.78 2.36 -31.67
CA MET A 1 38.47 2.25 -32.32
C MET A 1 37.75 1.02 -31.76
N MET A 2 36.49 1.22 -31.36
CA MET A 2 35.40 0.24 -31.24
C MET A 2 35.51 -0.92 -30.23
N GLY A 3 35.02 -0.66 -29.01
CA GLY A 3 34.62 -1.69 -28.02
C GLY A 3 33.15 -1.58 -27.58
N TYR A 4 32.30 -0.90 -28.35
CA TYR A 4 30.88 -0.64 -28.04
C TYR A 4 29.91 -1.60 -28.76
N GLY A 5 30.38 -2.77 -29.21
CA GLY A 5 29.58 -3.70 -30.01
C GLY A 5 28.81 -4.78 -29.23
N MET A 6 29.21 -5.08 -27.98
CA MET A 6 28.74 -6.27 -27.26
C MET A 6 27.81 -5.99 -26.06
N TYR A 7 27.49 -4.71 -25.79
CA TYR A 7 26.53 -4.32 -24.75
C TYR A 7 25.19 -3.84 -25.33
N GLY A 8 25.08 -3.70 -26.66
CA GLY A 8 23.92 -3.14 -27.33
C GLY A 8 22.65 -3.97 -27.19
N TYR A 9 22.73 -5.30 -27.29
CA TYR A 9 21.54 -6.16 -27.21
C TYR A 9 21.24 -6.67 -25.79
N GLY A 10 22.26 -7.00 -25.00
CA GLY A 10 22.09 -7.47 -23.62
C GLY A 10 21.73 -6.36 -22.63
N GLY A 11 22.28 -5.16 -22.80
CA GLY A 11 21.99 -4.00 -21.93
C GLY A 11 20.58 -3.46 -22.15
N ILE A 12 20.11 -3.43 -23.42
CA ILE A 12 18.75 -3.00 -23.76
C ILE A 12 17.72 -3.97 -23.18
N MET A 13 17.97 -5.29 -23.22
CA MET A 13 17.10 -6.27 -22.57
C MET A 13 16.97 -6.02 -21.06
N TRP A 14 18.07 -5.72 -20.38
CA TRP A 14 18.05 -5.41 -18.94
C TRP A 14 17.26 -4.14 -18.62
N LEU A 15 17.39 -3.11 -19.46
CA LEU A 15 16.59 -1.87 -19.31
C LEU A 15 15.09 -2.14 -19.46
N ILE A 16 14.69 -3.02 -20.39
CA ILE A 16 13.29 -3.41 -20.58
C ILE A 16 12.77 -4.16 -19.34
N VAL A 17 13.56 -5.08 -18.78
CA VAL A 17 13.19 -5.83 -17.56
C VAL A 17 13.02 -4.90 -16.37
N ILE A 18 13.93 -3.94 -16.18
CA ILE A 18 13.85 -2.94 -15.11
C ILE A 18 12.61 -2.05 -15.29
N ALA A 19 12.35 -1.59 -16.52
CA ALA A 19 11.16 -0.80 -16.82
C ALA A 19 9.86 -1.58 -16.53
N LEU A 20 9.79 -2.85 -16.92
CA LEU A 20 8.65 -3.73 -16.61
C LEU A 20 8.49 -3.94 -15.10
N ALA A 21 9.57 -4.14 -14.36
CA ALA A 21 9.52 -4.29 -12.91
C ALA A 21 8.97 -3.02 -12.22
N ILE A 22 9.41 -1.83 -12.67
CA ILE A 22 8.90 -0.55 -12.15
C ILE A 22 7.41 -0.39 -12.46
N VAL A 23 6.97 -0.71 -13.68
CA VAL A 23 5.55 -0.64 -14.06
C VAL A 23 4.72 -1.64 -13.25
N ALA A 24 5.20 -2.87 -13.05
CA ALA A 24 4.53 -3.88 -12.24
C ALA A 24 4.39 -3.42 -10.78
N ILE A 25 5.45 -2.87 -10.18
CA ILE A 25 5.41 -2.30 -8.82
C ILE A 25 4.46 -1.11 -8.77
N TYR A 26 4.51 -0.21 -9.74
CA TYR A 26 3.60 0.94 -9.80
C TYR A 26 2.14 0.51 -9.88
N ILE A 27 1.83 -0.48 -10.71
CA ILE A 27 0.49 -1.07 -10.83
C ILE A 27 0.10 -1.77 -9.52
N PHE A 28 1.00 -2.54 -8.91
CA PHE A 28 0.75 -3.24 -7.65
C PHE A 28 0.50 -2.26 -6.49
N VAL A 29 1.30 -1.19 -6.37
CA VAL A 29 1.12 -0.13 -5.37
C VAL A 29 -0.14 0.69 -5.66
N ARG A 30 -0.49 0.95 -6.92
CA ARG A 30 -1.72 1.65 -7.29
C ARG A 30 -2.96 0.79 -7.04
N LEU A 31 -2.90 -0.52 -7.24
CA LEU A 31 -3.97 -1.48 -6.95
C LEU A 31 -4.10 -1.74 -5.45
N ALA A 32 -2.99 -1.92 -4.74
CA ALA A 32 -2.95 -2.08 -3.28
C ALA A 32 -3.34 -0.78 -2.56
N GLY A 33 -2.97 0.37 -3.11
CA GLY A 33 -3.40 1.69 -2.67
C GLY A 33 -4.87 1.98 -2.98
N LYS A 34 -5.40 1.46 -4.11
CA LYS A 34 -6.84 1.45 -4.42
C LYS A 34 -7.62 0.38 -3.66
N GLY A 35 -6.96 -0.56 -2.98
CA GLY A 35 -7.55 -1.40 -1.94
C GLY A 35 -7.88 -0.65 -0.64
N ARG A 36 -7.51 0.64 -0.54
CA ARG A 36 -7.92 1.53 0.55
C ARG A 36 -8.57 2.83 0.07
N ALA A 37 -8.90 2.94 -1.23
CA ALA A 37 -9.43 4.16 -1.82
C ALA A 37 -10.44 3.89 -2.96
N VAL A 38 -11.31 2.90 -2.80
CA VAL A 38 -12.60 2.80 -3.48
C VAL A 38 -13.62 2.65 -2.35
N GLY A 39 -14.35 3.69 -1.98
CA GLY A 39 -15.50 4.06 -2.78
C GLY A 39 -16.71 3.15 -2.52
N GLY A 40 -16.76 2.44 -1.39
CA GLY A 40 -18.01 1.96 -0.79
C GLY A 40 -18.37 2.88 0.38
N VAL A 41 -19.36 3.76 0.17
CA VAL A 41 -20.04 4.45 1.27
C VAL A 41 -20.70 3.38 2.14
N THR A 42 -20.79 3.64 3.46
CA THR A 42 -21.71 3.04 4.46
C THR A 42 -21.25 1.92 5.40
N THR A 43 -20.04 1.95 5.96
CA THR A 43 -19.77 1.68 7.40
C THR A 43 -18.26 1.61 7.64
N GLU A 44 -17.61 2.73 8.02
CA GLU A 44 -16.37 2.57 8.80
C GLU A 44 -16.80 1.75 10.03
N THR A 45 -16.33 0.50 10.13
CA THR A 45 -16.71 -0.33 11.27
C THR A 45 -16.29 0.42 12.54
N PRO A 46 -17.08 0.38 13.63
CA PRO A 46 -16.73 1.10 14.86
C PRO A 46 -15.28 0.85 15.32
N LEU A 47 -14.74 -0.34 15.00
CA LEU A 47 -13.35 -0.72 15.22
C LEU A 47 -12.33 0.07 14.38
N GLU A 48 -12.62 0.39 13.12
CA GLU A 48 -11.73 1.22 12.28
C GLU A 48 -11.70 2.68 12.75
N ILE A 49 -12.84 3.22 13.20
CA ILE A 49 -12.91 4.56 13.81
C ILE A 49 -12.05 4.61 15.08
N LEU A 50 -12.19 3.61 15.95
CA LEU A 50 -11.38 3.44 17.16
C LEU A 50 -9.89 3.41 16.87
N LYS A 51 -9.49 2.59 15.89
CA LYS A 51 -8.07 2.45 15.51
C LYS A 51 -7.49 3.78 15.01
N LYS A 52 -8.28 4.56 14.28
CA LYS A 52 -7.89 5.88 13.77
C LYS A 52 -7.71 6.89 14.90
N ARG A 53 -8.58 6.90 15.92
CA ARG A 53 -8.48 7.79 17.08
C ARG A 53 -7.33 7.41 18.01
N TYR A 54 -7.09 6.12 18.21
CA TYR A 54 -5.93 5.63 18.93
C TYR A 54 -4.61 6.04 18.24
N ALA A 55 -4.55 5.90 16.91
CA ALA A 55 -3.38 6.33 16.13
C ALA A 55 -3.15 7.85 16.17
N ARG A 56 -4.21 8.65 16.36
CA ARG A 56 -4.12 10.11 16.59
C ARG A 56 -3.74 10.47 18.03
N GLY A 57 -3.74 9.52 18.95
CA GLY A 57 -3.53 9.78 20.38
C GLY A 57 -4.72 10.46 21.07
N GLU A 58 -5.90 10.47 20.44
CA GLU A 58 -7.12 11.08 21.00
C GLU A 58 -7.75 10.22 22.11
N ILE A 59 -7.41 8.93 22.15
CA ILE A 59 -7.87 7.96 23.15
C ILE A 59 -6.70 7.17 23.70
N SER A 60 -6.76 6.84 25.00
CA SER A 60 -5.74 5.98 25.64
C SER A 60 -5.90 4.52 25.22
N ARG A 61 -4.88 3.70 25.49
CA ARG A 61 -4.94 2.26 25.25
C ARG A 61 -6.06 1.59 26.05
N GLU A 62 -6.32 2.02 27.30
CA GLU A 62 -7.42 1.47 28.08
C GLU A 62 -8.77 1.73 27.43
N GLN A 63 -8.99 2.97 26.98
CA GLN A 63 -10.22 3.38 26.30
C GLN A 63 -10.44 2.60 25.00
N PHE A 64 -9.38 2.37 24.22
CA PHE A 64 -9.46 1.57 23.01
C PHE A 64 -9.84 0.11 23.29
N GLU A 65 -9.27 -0.51 24.34
CA GLU A 65 -9.59 -1.90 24.69
C GLU A 65 -11.01 -2.08 25.22
N GLU A 66 -11.52 -1.11 25.99
CA GLU A 66 -12.88 -1.12 26.52
C GLU A 66 -13.92 -1.05 25.39
N MET A 67 -13.77 -0.07 24.49
CA MET A 67 -14.67 0.10 23.34
C MET A 67 -14.55 -1.05 22.33
N LYS A 68 -13.36 -1.65 22.15
CA LYS A 68 -13.18 -2.82 21.29
C LYS A 68 -13.95 -4.04 21.79
N LYS A 69 -14.02 -4.25 23.11
CA LYS A 69 -14.81 -5.33 23.72
C LYS A 69 -16.30 -5.11 23.57
N ASP A 70 -16.73 -3.86 23.73
CA ASP A 70 -18.13 -3.45 23.59
C ASP A 70 -18.67 -3.69 22.17
N ILE A 71 -17.89 -3.38 21.13
CA ILE A 71 -18.27 -3.57 19.71
C ILE A 71 -18.28 -5.04 19.28
N GLY A 72 -17.53 -5.91 19.97
CA GLY A 72 -17.42 -7.34 19.67
C GLY A 72 -18.48 -8.21 20.34
N THR A 73 -19.41 -7.61 21.09
CA THR A 73 -20.51 -8.26 21.82
C THR A 73 -21.84 -7.95 21.14
#